data_AF-A0A0X8GMF1-F1
#
_entry.id   AF-A0A0X8GMF1-F1
#
_cell.length_a   1.000
_cell.length_b   1.000
_cell.length_c   1.000
_cell.angle_alpha   90.00
_cell.angle_beta   90.00
_cell.angle_gamma   90.00
#
_symmetry.space_group_name_H-M   'P 1'
#
loop_
_entity.id
_entity.type
_entity.pdbx_description
1 polymer ?
#
loop_
_entity_poly.entity_id
_entity_poly.type
_entity_poly.pdbx_seq_one_letter_code
_entity_poly.pdbx_strand_id
1 'polypeptide(L)'
;MSAVELRRNASSLSSQQTHIEKPVFDTPLAQLGAVEKWDASVARVQQALHNIVVRPEGLKVALEEQASAEQVLQSKVREVSSQLPLESAHLRDNLPPEFLALQHQVGGGLNTESTLKFMSDREILAIVSGSMVDIKENYQKIFASATSKYADFFKDFSATITKLAGYFKADGTNDMKVDVDSLQNDLLAVMSKHKNVALVSCDTEQEAKYWAKELGLAADADISGSSCPAYIKMKDGKWCVYPNLEPLVQILVASNYNNAGDKVKLDLSPRYGEAGDPAYTKNSGDWARSSGAKLNNAIFQAWQTSHSTQKEQIQSTVQVLAEKFGRANSIYDNIVKVLSSMTSSLEEAAKNALRF
;
A
#
# COMPACT_ATOMS: atom_id res chain seq x y z
N MET A 1 23.48 71.19 31.81
CA MET A 1 23.70 69.87 31.20
C MET A 1 24.86 70.00 30.24
N SER A 2 25.99 69.39 30.60
CA SER A 2 27.29 69.59 29.95
C SER A 2 27.43 68.70 28.71
N ALA A 3 28.20 69.11 27.72
CA ALA A 3 28.51 68.34 26.50
C ALA A 3 29.11 66.94 26.75
N VAL A 4 29.49 66.65 27.99
CA VAL A 4 29.93 65.34 28.49
C VAL A 4 28.76 64.36 28.68
N GLU A 5 27.54 64.82 28.97
CA GLU A 5 26.36 63.96 29.18
C GLU A 5 25.75 63.48 27.85
N LEU A 6 25.87 64.27 26.78
CA LEU A 6 25.40 63.88 25.44
C LEU A 6 26.26 62.79 24.78
N ARG A 7 27.56 62.73 25.08
CA ARG A 7 28.42 61.62 24.60
C ARG A 7 28.20 60.31 25.34
N ARG A 8 27.82 60.36 26.62
CA ARG A 8 27.57 59.15 27.43
C ARG A 8 26.30 58.41 27.00
N ASN A 9 25.27 59.15 26.58
CA ASN A 9 24.03 58.55 26.07
C ASN A 9 24.18 57.97 24.65
N ALA A 10 25.02 58.56 23.79
CA ALA A 10 25.31 58.00 22.47
C ALA A 10 26.08 56.66 22.55
N SER A 11 26.97 56.50 23.54
CA SER A 11 27.66 55.22 23.78
C SER A 11 26.75 54.14 24.37
N SER A 12 25.69 54.51 25.11
CA SER A 12 24.73 53.54 25.66
C SER A 12 23.70 53.02 24.65
N LEU A 13 23.46 53.76 23.56
CA LEU A 13 22.58 53.33 22.46
C LEU A 13 23.33 52.48 21.40
N SER A 14 24.66 52.51 21.40
CA SER A 14 25.49 51.67 20.51
C SER A 14 25.73 50.25 21.05
N SER A 15 25.23 49.92 22.25
CA SER A 15 25.46 48.61 22.89
C SER A 15 24.20 47.79 23.12
N GLN A 16 23.04 48.21 22.60
CA GLN A 16 21.97 47.25 22.31
C GLN A 16 22.22 46.62 20.94
N GLN A 17 23.35 45.93 20.84
CA GLN A 17 23.45 44.81 19.93
C GLN A 17 22.46 43.79 20.49
N THR A 18 21.27 43.74 19.89
CA THR A 18 20.38 42.60 20.03
C THR A 18 21.26 41.38 19.85
N HIS A 19 21.41 40.58 20.90
CA HIS A 19 21.93 39.24 20.82
C HIS A 19 20.97 38.48 19.91
N ILE A 20 21.11 38.64 18.61
CA ILE A 20 20.58 37.72 17.62
C ILE A 20 21.51 36.53 17.78
N GLU A 21 21.10 35.57 18.61
CA GLU A 21 21.62 34.21 18.49
C GLU A 21 21.40 33.83 17.03
N LYS A 22 22.48 33.89 16.25
CA LYS A 22 22.49 33.44 14.86
C LYS A 22 22.23 31.93 14.92
N PRO A 23 21.08 31.42 14.45
CA PRO A 23 20.87 29.99 14.42
C PRO A 23 21.88 29.41 13.44
N VAL A 24 22.89 28.73 13.95
CA VAL A 24 23.81 27.93 13.13
C VAL A 24 23.02 26.69 12.72
N PHE A 25 22.58 26.66 11.47
CA PHE A 25 21.99 25.46 10.87
C PHE A 25 23.12 24.43 10.60
N ASP A 26 23.47 23.61 11.59
CA ASP A 26 24.32 22.40 11.41
C ASP A 26 23.55 21.22 10.77
N THR A 27 22.25 21.41 10.54
CA THR A 27 21.24 20.49 9.99
C THR A 27 21.38 20.03 8.49
N PRO A 28 22.08 20.74 7.58
CA PRO A 28 22.04 20.46 6.12
C PRO A 28 22.49 19.08 5.67
N LEU A 29 23.67 18.63 6.12
CA LEU A 29 24.24 17.34 5.73
C LEU A 29 23.39 16.16 6.25
N ALA A 30 22.78 16.33 7.42
CA ALA A 30 21.93 15.31 8.02
C ALA A 30 20.58 15.16 7.29
N GLN A 31 20.08 16.22 6.65
CA GLN A 31 18.85 16.18 5.86
C GLN A 31 19.07 15.53 4.49
N LEU A 32 20.15 15.89 3.79
CA LEU A 32 20.51 15.26 2.51
C LEU A 32 20.67 13.73 2.67
N GLY A 33 21.35 13.28 3.73
CA GLY A 33 21.46 11.85 4.01
C GLY A 33 20.14 11.15 4.38
N ALA A 34 19.13 11.87 4.86
CA ALA A 34 17.80 11.31 5.11
C ALA A 34 16.99 11.17 3.82
N VAL A 35 17.10 12.13 2.90
CA VAL A 35 16.48 12.10 1.58
C VAL A 35 17.09 11.00 0.71
N GLU A 36 18.41 10.85 0.69
CA GLU A 36 19.08 9.76 -0.03
C GLU A 36 18.63 8.37 0.46
N LYS A 37 18.47 8.21 1.78
CA LYS A 37 17.95 6.97 2.37
C LYS A 37 16.49 6.72 1.96
N TRP A 38 15.68 7.77 1.90
CA TRP A 38 14.30 7.68 1.43
C TRP A 38 14.24 7.24 -0.04
N ASP A 39 14.96 7.90 -0.94
CA ASP A 39 15.00 7.59 -2.36
C ASP A 39 15.45 6.14 -2.61
N ALA A 40 16.50 5.70 -1.89
CA ALA A 40 16.97 4.32 -1.96
C ALA A 40 15.89 3.32 -1.49
N SER A 41 15.12 3.65 -0.45
CA SER A 41 14.03 2.80 0.04
C SER A 41 12.86 2.72 -0.96
N VAL A 42 12.48 3.83 -1.59
CA VAL A 42 11.45 3.87 -2.64
C VAL A 42 11.87 3.01 -3.83
N ALA A 43 13.12 3.12 -4.27
CA ALA A 43 13.65 2.30 -5.37
C ALA A 43 13.57 0.80 -5.04
N ARG A 44 13.90 0.41 -3.80
CA ARG A 44 13.76 -0.99 -3.36
C ARG A 44 12.32 -1.46 -3.35
N VAL A 45 11.38 -0.62 -2.90
CA VAL A 45 9.95 -0.96 -2.92
C VAL A 45 9.45 -1.11 -4.37
N GLN A 46 9.82 -0.22 -5.28
CA GLN A 46 9.48 -0.33 -6.70
C GLN A 46 10.06 -1.61 -7.32
N GLN A 47 11.31 -1.96 -7.00
CA GLN A 47 11.93 -3.20 -7.45
C GLN A 47 11.24 -4.45 -6.86
N ALA A 48 10.86 -4.40 -5.59
CA ALA A 48 10.16 -5.50 -4.93
C ALA A 48 8.75 -5.70 -5.53
N LEU A 49 8.06 -4.60 -5.86
CA LEU A 49 6.76 -4.65 -6.55
C LEU A 49 6.85 -5.27 -7.93
N HIS A 50 7.87 -4.91 -8.72
CA HIS A 50 8.09 -5.51 -10.04
C HIS A 50 8.27 -7.03 -9.96
N ASN A 51 8.84 -7.52 -8.86
CA ASN A 51 9.14 -8.93 -8.66
C ASN A 51 8.11 -9.67 -7.79
N ILE A 52 7.01 -9.05 -7.37
CA ILE A 52 6.11 -9.58 -6.33
C ILE A 52 5.49 -10.95 -6.70
N VAL A 53 5.25 -11.17 -7.99
CA VAL A 53 4.73 -12.45 -8.53
C VAL A 53 5.77 -13.58 -8.40
N VAL A 54 7.06 -13.24 -8.35
CA VAL A 54 8.15 -14.23 -8.26
C VAL A 54 8.71 -14.30 -6.84
N ARG A 55 8.74 -13.18 -6.11
CA ARG A 55 9.37 -13.02 -4.80
C ARG A 55 8.54 -12.10 -3.89
N PRO A 56 7.42 -12.59 -3.33
CA PRO A 56 6.53 -11.80 -2.48
C PRO A 56 7.19 -11.34 -1.17
N GLU A 57 8.13 -12.11 -0.62
CA GLU A 57 8.81 -11.76 0.65
C GLU A 57 9.72 -10.54 0.54
N GLY A 58 10.23 -10.23 -0.66
CA GLY A 58 11.05 -9.04 -0.87
C GLY A 58 10.29 -7.74 -0.60
N LEU A 59 8.96 -7.76 -0.78
CA LEU A 59 8.13 -6.59 -0.53
C LEU A 59 8.05 -6.25 0.96
N LYS A 60 7.91 -7.23 1.85
CA LYS A 60 7.82 -6.98 3.29
C LYS A 60 9.06 -6.28 3.83
N VAL A 61 10.23 -6.80 3.47
CA VAL A 61 11.52 -6.20 3.85
C VAL A 61 11.64 -4.78 3.30
N ALA A 62 11.30 -4.56 2.03
CA ALA A 62 11.35 -3.23 1.43
C ALA A 62 10.39 -2.23 2.10
N LEU A 63 9.21 -2.69 2.52
CA LEU A 63 8.24 -1.87 3.26
C LEU A 63 8.74 -1.49 4.66
N GLU A 64 9.39 -2.41 5.38
CA GLU A 64 9.99 -2.14 6.70
C GLU A 64 11.15 -1.15 6.59
N GLU A 65 11.98 -1.29 5.56
CA GLU A 65 13.05 -0.33 5.26
C GLU A 65 12.49 1.05 4.91
N GLN A 66 11.45 1.12 4.08
CA GLN A 66 10.78 2.37 3.73
C GLN A 66 10.19 3.05 4.97
N ALA A 67 9.50 2.29 5.84
CA ALA A 67 8.94 2.82 7.08
C ALA A 67 10.03 3.39 8.02
N SER A 68 11.19 2.74 8.08
CA SER A 68 12.34 3.20 8.88
C SER A 68 12.96 4.48 8.30
N ALA A 69 13.16 4.54 6.99
CA ALA A 69 13.65 5.75 6.31
C ALA A 69 12.70 6.94 6.52
N GLU A 70 11.40 6.68 6.50
CA GLU A 70 10.37 7.69 6.71
C GLU A 70 10.41 8.28 8.13
N GLN A 71 10.58 7.45 9.16
CA GLN A 71 10.69 7.93 10.54
C GLN A 71 11.87 8.89 10.71
N VAL A 72 13.00 8.58 10.07
CA VAL A 72 14.18 9.45 10.05
C VAL A 72 13.84 10.78 9.36
N LEU A 73 13.20 10.74 8.19
CA LEU A 73 12.79 11.94 7.46
C LEU A 73 11.85 12.84 8.29
N GLN A 74 10.80 12.25 8.88
CA GLN A 74 9.85 12.98 9.73
C GLN A 74 10.53 13.64 10.94
N SER A 75 11.47 12.94 11.57
CA SER A 75 12.24 13.51 12.69
C SER A 75 13.04 14.74 12.28
N LYS A 76 13.65 14.71 11.08
CA LYS A 76 14.45 15.81 10.55
C LYS A 76 13.61 17.00 10.11
N VAL A 77 12.46 16.78 9.49
CA VAL A 77 11.52 17.86 9.14
C VAL A 77 11.04 18.60 10.39
N ARG A 78 10.77 17.87 11.48
CA ARG A 78 10.38 18.48 12.77
C ARG A 78 11.51 19.30 13.39
N GLU A 79 12.74 18.79 13.32
CA GLU A 79 13.94 19.50 13.79
C GLU A 79 14.12 20.83 13.07
N VAL A 80 14.05 20.83 11.73
CA VAL A 80 14.10 22.06 10.91
C VAL A 80 13.01 23.05 11.28
N SER A 81 11.77 22.56 11.35
CA SER A 81 10.63 23.39 11.68
C SER A 81 10.81 24.08 13.04
N SER A 82 11.40 23.38 14.02
CA SER A 82 11.68 23.94 15.35
C SER A 82 12.76 25.02 15.36
N GLN A 83 13.68 25.00 14.39
CA GLN A 83 14.78 25.97 14.29
C GLN A 83 14.38 27.26 13.55
N LEU A 84 13.26 27.25 12.83
CA LEU A 84 12.81 28.42 12.06
C LEU A 84 12.20 29.53 12.95
N PRO A 85 12.47 30.81 12.65
CA PRO A 85 11.81 31.94 13.29
C PRO A 85 10.30 31.96 13.03
N LEU A 86 9.51 32.41 14.01
CA LEU A 86 8.05 32.50 13.91
C LEU A 86 7.57 33.44 12.79
N GLU A 87 8.32 34.49 12.48
CA GLU A 87 7.95 35.50 11.47
C GLU A 87 8.66 35.29 10.12
N SER A 88 9.37 34.18 9.93
CA SER A 88 10.05 33.88 8.66
C SER A 88 9.04 33.66 7.54
N ALA A 89 9.29 34.25 6.37
CA ALA A 89 8.38 34.23 5.21
C ALA A 89 9.12 33.99 3.88
N HIS A 90 10.32 33.38 3.92
CA HIS A 90 11.13 33.16 2.73
C HIS A 90 10.50 32.18 1.74
N LEU A 91 9.91 31.10 2.22
CA LEU A 91 9.25 30.09 1.39
C LEU A 91 8.05 30.67 0.67
N ARG A 92 7.31 31.57 1.31
CA ARG A 92 6.18 32.27 0.69
C ARG A 92 6.59 32.98 -0.61
N ASP A 93 7.73 33.64 -0.59
CA ASP A 93 8.20 34.45 -1.72
C ASP A 93 9.04 33.62 -2.72
N ASN A 94 9.50 32.42 -2.32
CA ASN A 94 10.37 31.54 -3.10
C ASN A 94 9.86 30.09 -3.09
N LEU A 95 8.56 29.90 -3.35
CA LEU A 95 7.94 28.58 -3.41
C LEU A 95 8.60 27.73 -4.50
N PRO A 96 9.05 26.50 -4.18
CA PRO A 96 9.68 25.65 -5.19
C PRO A 96 8.70 25.24 -6.30
N PRO A 97 9.15 25.14 -7.56
CA PRO A 97 8.29 24.73 -8.68
C PRO A 97 7.69 23.33 -8.50
N GLU A 98 8.37 22.44 -7.75
CA GLU A 98 7.86 21.12 -7.45
C GLU A 98 6.57 21.16 -6.59
N PHE A 99 6.38 22.21 -5.77
CA PHE A 99 5.16 22.38 -4.97
C PHE A 99 3.94 22.65 -5.84
N LEU A 100 4.09 23.45 -6.91
CA LEU A 100 3.01 23.72 -7.86
C LEU A 100 2.62 22.45 -8.63
N ALA A 101 3.61 21.62 -9.01
CA ALA A 101 3.36 20.33 -9.66
C ALA A 101 2.57 19.36 -8.76
N LEU A 102 2.85 19.35 -7.45
CA LEU A 102 2.11 18.54 -6.47
C LEU A 102 0.63 18.95 -6.34
N GLN A 103 0.29 20.24 -6.41
CA GLN A 103 -1.10 20.70 -6.31
C GLN A 103 -2.00 20.07 -7.38
N HIS A 104 -1.47 19.88 -8.59
CA HIS A 104 -2.18 19.23 -9.69
C HIS A 104 -2.33 17.72 -9.52
N GLN A 105 -1.43 17.06 -8.79
CA GLN A 105 -1.45 15.61 -8.58
C GLN A 105 -2.30 15.17 -7.39
N VAL A 106 -2.33 15.97 -6.31
CA VAL A 106 -2.97 15.59 -5.04
C VAL A 106 -4.47 15.99 -4.99
N GLY A 107 -4.94 16.85 -5.89
CA GLY A 107 -6.36 17.19 -6.01
C GLY A 107 -6.91 17.98 -4.80
N GLY A 108 -6.84 19.31 -4.86
CA GLY A 108 -7.63 20.22 -4.02
C GLY A 108 -7.28 20.34 -2.53
N GLY A 109 -6.44 19.46 -1.97
CA GLY A 109 -6.07 19.48 -0.55
C GLY A 109 -4.92 20.42 -0.17
N LEU A 110 -4.10 20.86 -1.13
CA LEU A 110 -3.08 21.87 -0.90
C LEU A 110 -3.67 23.25 -1.20
N ASN A 111 -3.76 24.08 -0.16
CA ASN A 111 -4.31 25.43 -0.16
C ASN A 111 -3.93 26.24 -1.41
N THR A 112 -4.94 26.93 -1.97
CA THR A 112 -4.79 27.80 -3.14
C THR A 112 -3.72 28.87 -2.90
N GLU A 113 -3.02 29.26 -3.96
CA GLU A 113 -1.95 30.29 -3.98
C GLU A 113 -2.28 31.57 -3.17
N SER A 114 -3.56 31.88 -2.98
CA SER A 114 -4.08 33.00 -2.19
C SER A 114 -4.00 32.83 -0.67
N THR A 115 -4.01 31.61 -0.13
CA THR A 115 -3.92 31.34 1.33
C THR A 115 -2.48 31.28 1.82
N LEU A 116 -1.54 30.81 0.99
CA LEU A 116 -0.10 30.76 1.31
C LEU A 116 0.53 32.15 1.51
N LYS A 117 -0.02 33.19 0.86
CA LYS A 117 0.47 34.57 0.94
C LYS A 117 0.45 35.20 2.34
N PHE A 118 -0.22 34.60 3.31
CA PHE A 118 -0.29 35.13 4.68
C PHE A 118 0.38 34.22 5.71
N MET A 119 1.07 33.18 5.27
CA MET A 119 1.65 32.15 6.13
C MET A 119 3.15 32.37 6.35
N SER A 120 3.62 31.97 7.53
CA SER A 120 5.04 31.83 7.85
C SER A 120 5.64 30.54 7.27
N ASP A 121 6.97 30.47 7.17
CA ASP A 121 7.71 29.31 6.67
C ASP A 121 7.42 28.05 7.51
N ARG A 122 7.22 28.22 8.83
CA ARG A 122 6.80 27.15 9.74
C ARG A 122 5.43 26.59 9.38
N GLU A 123 4.47 27.46 9.09
CA GLU A 123 3.11 27.02 8.75
C GLU A 123 3.07 26.36 7.36
N ILE A 124 3.85 26.85 6.41
CA ILE A 124 4.00 26.24 5.08
C ILE A 124 4.59 24.83 5.20
N LEU A 125 5.68 24.66 5.95
CA LEU A 125 6.28 23.34 6.21
C LEU A 125 5.33 22.42 6.97
N ALA A 126 4.56 22.96 7.93
CA ALA A 126 3.58 22.17 8.68
C ALA A 126 2.45 21.65 7.79
N ILE A 127 1.96 22.44 6.82
CA ILE A 127 0.97 21.96 5.84
C ILE A 127 1.54 20.83 5.00
N VAL A 128 2.74 21.00 4.43
CA VAL A 128 3.32 19.97 3.55
C VAL A 128 3.65 18.70 4.34
N SER A 129 4.19 18.85 5.55
CA SER A 129 4.42 17.74 6.46
C SER A 129 3.11 17.07 6.91
N GLY A 130 2.03 17.83 7.08
CA GLY A 130 0.69 17.31 7.37
C GLY A 130 0.15 16.46 6.23
N SER A 131 0.21 16.97 5.00
CA SER A 131 -0.15 16.22 3.79
C SER A 131 0.66 14.92 3.63
N MET A 132 1.94 14.94 4.01
CA MET A 132 2.78 13.74 4.04
C MET A 132 2.23 12.68 5.00
N VAL A 133 1.87 13.09 6.22
CA VAL A 133 1.26 12.19 7.22
C VAL A 133 -0.10 11.67 6.74
N ASP A 134 -0.95 12.54 6.20
CA ASP A 134 -2.28 12.16 5.73
C ASP A 134 -2.22 11.14 4.57
N ILE A 135 -1.34 11.35 3.59
CA ILE A 135 -1.16 10.42 2.46
C ILE A 135 -0.53 9.11 2.91
N LYS A 136 0.40 9.15 3.88
CA LYS A 136 0.96 7.94 4.49
C LYS A 136 -0.13 7.10 5.16
N GLU A 137 -0.84 7.70 6.12
CA GLU A 137 -1.79 7.02 6.97
C GLU A 137 -2.99 6.52 6.17
N ASN A 138 -3.53 7.34 5.28
CA ASN A 138 -4.77 7.03 4.56
C ASN A 138 -4.56 6.27 3.25
N TYR A 139 -3.38 6.35 2.61
CA TYR A 139 -3.20 5.79 1.28
C TYR A 139 -2.06 4.78 1.21
N GLN A 140 -0.85 5.18 1.60
CA GLN A 140 0.33 4.30 1.51
C GLN A 140 0.22 3.08 2.42
N LYS A 141 -0.19 3.25 3.69
CA LYS A 141 -0.33 2.14 4.64
C LYS A 141 -1.39 1.13 4.21
N ILE A 142 -2.51 1.62 3.68
CA ILE A 142 -3.61 0.75 3.25
C ILE A 142 -3.16 -0.10 2.06
N PHE A 143 -2.55 0.52 1.04
CA PHE A 143 -2.00 -0.24 -0.10
C PHE A 143 -0.84 -1.16 0.31
N ALA A 144 0.07 -0.73 1.19
CA ALA A 144 1.16 -1.57 1.68
C ALA A 144 0.62 -2.82 2.40
N SER A 145 -0.33 -2.64 3.33
CA SER A 145 -1.00 -3.73 4.03
C SER A 145 -1.73 -4.65 3.07
N ALA A 146 -2.57 -4.11 2.19
CA ALA A 146 -3.35 -4.89 1.24
C ALA A 146 -2.46 -5.67 0.27
N THR A 147 -1.44 -5.02 -0.30
CA THR A 147 -0.49 -5.64 -1.23
C THR A 147 0.31 -6.74 -0.55
N SER A 148 0.77 -6.53 0.69
CA SER A 148 1.47 -7.57 1.46
C SER A 148 0.58 -8.77 1.77
N LYS A 149 -0.66 -8.54 2.23
CA LYS A 149 -1.60 -9.63 2.55
C LYS A 149 -1.98 -10.42 1.30
N TYR A 150 -2.18 -9.74 0.17
CA TYR A 150 -2.48 -10.38 -1.10
C TYR A 150 -1.26 -11.12 -1.67
N ALA A 151 -0.04 -10.63 -1.44
CA ALA A 151 1.19 -11.33 -1.79
C ALA A 151 1.35 -12.63 -0.99
N ASP A 152 1.00 -12.63 0.30
CA ASP A 152 0.97 -13.84 1.12
C ASP A 152 -0.08 -14.86 0.60
N PHE A 153 -1.26 -14.37 0.22
CA PHE A 153 -2.26 -15.19 -0.45
C PHE A 153 -1.73 -15.83 -1.73
N PHE A 154 -1.15 -15.01 -2.62
CA PHE A 154 -0.60 -15.47 -3.88
C PHE A 154 0.56 -16.48 -3.69
N LYS A 155 1.39 -16.28 -2.66
CA LYS A 155 2.46 -17.21 -2.28
C LYS A 155 1.90 -18.58 -1.94
N ASP A 156 0.92 -18.63 -1.04
CA ASP A 156 0.32 -19.89 -0.61
C ASP A 156 -0.41 -20.57 -1.77
N PHE A 157 -1.15 -19.80 -2.58
CA PHE A 157 -1.77 -20.28 -3.81
C PHE A 157 -0.73 -20.90 -4.77
N SER A 158 0.34 -20.19 -5.07
CA SER A 158 1.38 -20.65 -5.97
C SER A 158 2.09 -21.90 -5.46
N ALA A 159 2.33 -21.98 -4.15
CA ALA A 159 2.89 -23.19 -3.53
C ALA A 159 1.94 -24.39 -3.69
N THR A 160 0.64 -24.20 -3.50
CA THR A 160 -0.37 -25.23 -3.77
C THR A 160 -0.40 -25.61 -5.25
N ILE A 161 -0.30 -24.64 -6.16
CA ILE A 161 -0.21 -24.89 -7.61
C ILE A 161 0.99 -25.76 -7.96
N THR A 162 2.15 -25.52 -7.37
CA THR A 162 3.35 -26.35 -7.61
C THR A 162 3.13 -27.80 -7.16
N LYS A 163 2.37 -28.02 -6.08
CA LYS A 163 2.02 -29.38 -5.62
C LYS A 163 1.04 -30.08 -6.54
N LEU A 164 0.23 -29.35 -7.31
CA LEU A 164 -0.82 -29.92 -8.16
C LEU A 164 -0.32 -31.01 -9.08
N ALA A 165 0.82 -30.80 -9.74
CA ALA A 165 1.41 -31.78 -10.64
C ALA A 165 1.66 -33.14 -9.95
N GLY A 166 1.96 -33.13 -8.65
CA GLY A 166 2.18 -34.33 -7.85
C GLY A 166 0.90 -35.12 -7.52
N TYR A 167 -0.28 -34.51 -7.65
CA TYR A 167 -1.55 -35.21 -7.48
C TYR A 167 -1.95 -36.02 -8.71
N PHE A 168 -1.29 -35.80 -9.86
CA PHE A 168 -1.52 -36.56 -11.07
C PHE A 168 -0.49 -37.68 -11.22
N LYS A 169 -0.96 -38.89 -11.53
CA LYS A 169 -0.13 -40.05 -11.82
C LYS A 169 -0.58 -40.67 -13.14
N ALA A 170 0.36 -40.97 -14.02
CA ALA A 170 0.09 -41.80 -15.18
C ALA A 170 -0.38 -43.18 -14.69
N ASP A 171 -1.44 -43.72 -15.29
CA ASP A 171 -2.01 -45.00 -14.86
C ASP A 171 -1.53 -46.21 -15.69
N GLY A 172 -0.59 -45.97 -16.61
CA GLY A 172 -0.07 -46.97 -17.54
C GLY A 172 -0.90 -47.12 -18.81
N THR A 173 -2.00 -46.37 -18.95
CA THR A 173 -2.83 -46.26 -20.16
C THR A 173 -2.78 -44.82 -20.70
N ASN A 174 -3.72 -44.45 -21.59
CA ASN A 174 -3.89 -43.07 -22.07
C ASN A 174 -4.58 -42.15 -21.03
N ASP A 175 -4.95 -42.69 -19.86
CA ASP A 175 -5.63 -41.96 -18.79
C ASP A 175 -4.66 -41.54 -17.68
N MET A 176 -5.07 -40.53 -16.92
CA MET A 176 -4.38 -40.05 -15.72
C MET A 176 -5.20 -40.37 -14.47
N LYS A 177 -4.55 -40.63 -13.36
CA LYS A 177 -5.19 -40.69 -12.03
C LYS A 177 -4.90 -39.41 -11.26
N VAL A 178 -5.94 -38.81 -10.70
CA VAL A 178 -5.80 -37.66 -9.80
C VAL A 178 -6.20 -38.04 -8.37
N ASP A 179 -5.41 -37.56 -7.40
CA ASP A 179 -5.76 -37.57 -5.99
C ASP A 179 -6.62 -36.31 -5.68
N VAL A 180 -7.93 -36.46 -5.85
CA VAL A 180 -8.91 -35.38 -5.68
C VAL A 180 -8.97 -34.94 -4.22
N ASP A 181 -8.87 -35.88 -3.28
CA ASP A 181 -8.95 -35.60 -1.84
C ASP A 181 -7.78 -34.72 -1.38
N SER A 182 -6.55 -35.09 -1.74
CA SER A 182 -5.36 -34.31 -1.38
C SER A 182 -5.38 -32.93 -2.02
N LEU A 183 -5.78 -32.83 -3.29
CA LEU A 183 -5.95 -31.58 -4.01
C LEU A 183 -6.93 -30.64 -3.30
N GLN A 184 -8.13 -31.16 -2.99
CA GLN A 184 -9.18 -30.39 -2.35
C GLN A 184 -8.76 -29.92 -0.95
N ASN A 185 -8.10 -30.77 -0.17
CA ASN A 185 -7.59 -30.42 1.16
C ASN A 185 -6.58 -29.27 1.12
N ASP A 186 -5.62 -29.30 0.19
CA ASP A 186 -4.60 -28.25 0.08
C ASP A 186 -5.20 -26.91 -0.39
N LEU A 187 -6.14 -26.92 -1.34
CA LEU A 187 -6.85 -25.72 -1.78
C LEU A 187 -7.75 -25.14 -0.67
N LEU A 188 -8.48 -26.00 0.05
CA LEU A 188 -9.28 -25.60 1.20
C LEU A 188 -8.43 -25.03 2.34
N ALA A 189 -7.21 -25.54 2.54
CA ALA A 189 -6.29 -25.01 3.53
C ALA A 189 -5.88 -23.57 3.20
N VAL A 190 -5.59 -23.27 1.93
CA VAL A 190 -5.32 -21.88 1.48
C VAL A 190 -6.53 -20.99 1.70
N MET A 191 -7.72 -21.43 1.27
CA MET A 191 -8.96 -20.67 1.48
C MET A 191 -9.22 -20.43 2.97
N SER A 192 -9.05 -21.44 3.81
CA SER A 192 -9.27 -21.34 5.26
C SER A 192 -8.30 -20.39 5.94
N LYS A 193 -7.05 -20.32 5.46
CA LYS A 193 -6.04 -19.40 5.98
C LYS A 193 -6.36 -17.94 5.64
N HIS A 194 -6.86 -17.69 4.43
CA HIS A 194 -7.03 -16.32 3.92
C HIS A 194 -8.45 -15.74 4.03
N LYS A 195 -9.47 -16.57 4.24
CA LYS A 195 -10.88 -16.14 4.33
C LYS A 195 -11.17 -15.07 5.41
N ASN A 196 -10.39 -15.04 6.49
CA ASN A 196 -10.55 -14.12 7.61
C ASN A 196 -9.54 -12.95 7.58
N VAL A 197 -8.70 -12.88 6.55
CA VAL A 197 -7.64 -11.87 6.46
C VAL A 197 -8.15 -10.68 5.66
N ALA A 198 -8.73 -9.71 6.37
CA ALA A 198 -9.17 -8.46 5.76
C ALA A 198 -7.96 -7.71 5.18
N LEU A 199 -8.03 -7.31 3.90
CA LEU A 199 -7.05 -6.44 3.26
C LEU A 199 -7.12 -5.03 3.86
N VAL A 200 -8.35 -4.55 4.06
CA VAL A 200 -8.68 -3.24 4.62
C VAL A 200 -9.87 -3.38 5.56
N SER A 201 -9.85 -2.63 6.66
CA SER A 201 -10.98 -2.47 7.59
C SER A 201 -11.32 -1.00 7.70
N CYS A 202 -12.60 -0.68 7.50
CA CYS A 202 -13.14 0.68 7.40
C CYS A 202 -14.31 0.84 8.37
N ASP A 203 -14.65 2.09 8.69
CA ASP A 203 -15.79 2.37 9.57
C ASP A 203 -17.11 2.47 8.77
N THR A 204 -17.03 2.80 7.48
CA THR A 204 -18.20 2.99 6.62
C THR A 204 -18.24 2.04 5.42
N GLU A 205 -19.45 1.78 4.92
CA GLU A 205 -19.65 0.99 3.70
C GLU A 205 -19.09 1.71 2.47
N GLN A 206 -19.20 3.04 2.41
CA GLN A 206 -18.67 3.84 1.31
C GLN A 206 -17.15 3.72 1.22
N GLU A 207 -16.43 3.77 2.35
CA GLU A 207 -14.99 3.54 2.39
C GLU A 207 -14.63 2.13 1.94
N ALA A 208 -15.36 1.11 2.39
CA ALA A 208 -15.10 -0.26 1.96
C ALA A 208 -15.36 -0.46 0.46
N LYS A 209 -16.41 0.16 -0.09
CA LYS A 209 -16.68 0.20 -1.55
C LYS A 209 -15.55 0.89 -2.31
N TYR A 210 -15.10 2.05 -1.81
CA TYR A 210 -13.98 2.79 -2.38
C TYR A 210 -12.73 1.91 -2.42
N TRP A 211 -12.37 1.30 -1.29
CA TRP A 211 -11.19 0.44 -1.20
C TRP A 211 -11.32 -0.85 -2.01
N ALA A 212 -12.48 -1.48 -2.09
CA ALA A 212 -12.68 -2.63 -2.96
C ALA A 212 -12.45 -2.27 -4.44
N LYS A 213 -12.93 -1.09 -4.87
CA LYS A 213 -12.71 -0.59 -6.24
C LYS A 213 -11.26 -0.23 -6.46
N GLU A 214 -10.66 0.49 -5.52
CA GLU A 214 -9.26 0.87 -5.59
C GLU A 214 -8.35 -0.36 -5.58
N LEU A 215 -8.67 -1.43 -4.86
CA LEU A 215 -7.85 -2.65 -4.88
C LEU A 215 -8.09 -3.53 -6.12
N GLY A 216 -8.96 -3.11 -7.05
CA GLY A 216 -9.29 -3.87 -8.26
C GLY A 216 -10.16 -5.10 -7.98
N LEU A 217 -10.85 -5.13 -6.83
CA LEU A 217 -11.68 -6.25 -6.37
C LEU A 217 -13.17 -6.05 -6.68
N ALA A 218 -13.59 -4.82 -7.01
CA ALA A 218 -15.00 -4.46 -7.18
C ALA A 218 -15.60 -4.79 -8.56
N ALA A 219 -14.87 -5.46 -9.48
CA ALA A 219 -15.40 -5.82 -10.79
C ALA A 219 -16.69 -6.68 -10.71
N ASP A 220 -16.92 -7.35 -9.57
CA ASP A 220 -18.05 -8.26 -9.37
C ASP A 220 -19.14 -7.72 -8.41
N ALA A 221 -19.01 -6.49 -7.91
CA ALA A 221 -19.89 -5.95 -6.85
C ALA A 221 -21.19 -5.31 -7.37
N ASP A 222 -21.26 -4.96 -8.66
CA ASP A 222 -22.42 -4.29 -9.29
C ASP A 222 -23.14 -5.16 -10.34
N ILE A 223 -22.75 -6.44 -10.47
CA ILE A 223 -23.51 -7.40 -11.28
C ILE A 223 -24.64 -7.95 -10.41
N SER A 224 -25.88 -7.52 -10.69
CA SER A 224 -27.07 -8.18 -10.18
C SER A 224 -26.98 -9.69 -10.46
N GLY A 225 -26.80 -10.50 -9.41
CA GLY A 225 -26.63 -11.96 -9.51
C GLY A 225 -25.24 -12.50 -9.15
N SER A 226 -24.25 -11.65 -8.84
CA SER A 226 -22.98 -12.09 -8.22
C SER A 226 -23.18 -12.40 -6.74
N SER A 227 -22.85 -13.63 -6.32
CA SER A 227 -22.98 -14.12 -4.95
C SER A 227 -21.88 -13.63 -3.98
N CYS A 228 -20.99 -12.74 -4.42
CA CYS A 228 -19.71 -12.47 -3.75
C CYS A 228 -19.48 -10.96 -3.55
N PRO A 229 -19.91 -10.34 -2.45
CA PRO A 229 -19.54 -8.95 -2.17
C PRO A 229 -18.04 -8.88 -1.83
N ALA A 230 -17.31 -7.96 -2.47
CA ALA A 230 -15.89 -7.71 -2.19
C ALA A 230 -15.61 -7.16 -0.77
N TYR A 231 -16.67 -6.78 -0.04
CA TYR A 231 -16.61 -6.22 1.31
C TYR A 231 -17.83 -6.64 2.14
N ILE A 232 -17.65 -6.81 3.45
CA ILE A 232 -18.68 -7.32 4.37
C ILE A 232 -18.66 -6.54 5.67
N LYS A 233 -19.83 -6.34 6.28
CA LYS A 233 -19.95 -5.78 7.63
C LYS A 233 -19.73 -6.86 8.69
N MET A 234 -18.78 -6.63 9.58
CA MET A 234 -18.41 -7.53 10.67
C MET A 234 -19.28 -7.30 11.92
N LYS A 235 -19.25 -8.24 12.88
CA LYS A 235 -20.04 -8.16 14.13
C LYS A 235 -19.68 -6.95 14.99
N ASP A 236 -18.43 -6.49 14.88
CA ASP A 236 -17.92 -5.30 15.57
C ASP A 236 -18.40 -3.98 14.94
N GLY A 237 -19.16 -4.05 13.84
CA GLY A 237 -19.71 -2.90 13.12
C GLY A 237 -18.82 -2.38 12.00
N LYS A 238 -17.59 -2.87 11.86
CA LYS A 238 -16.65 -2.45 10.81
C LYS A 238 -16.95 -3.10 9.46
N TRP A 239 -16.56 -2.42 8.39
CA TRP A 239 -16.62 -2.96 7.04
C TRP A 239 -15.24 -3.44 6.60
N CYS A 240 -15.14 -4.69 6.18
CA CYS A 240 -13.87 -5.30 5.79
C CYS A 240 -13.87 -5.70 4.32
N VAL A 241 -12.79 -5.38 3.61
CA VAL A 241 -12.51 -5.81 2.23
C VAL A 241 -11.63 -7.05 2.28
N TYR A 242 -11.98 -8.09 1.52
CA TYR A 242 -11.28 -9.39 1.53
C TYR A 242 -10.65 -9.72 0.17
N PRO A 243 -9.62 -10.58 0.13
CA PRO A 243 -9.09 -11.08 -1.14
C PRO A 243 -10.17 -11.83 -1.91
N ASN A 244 -10.13 -11.74 -3.25
CA ASN A 244 -11.02 -12.52 -4.11
C ASN A 244 -10.55 -13.98 -4.13
N LEU A 245 -11.29 -14.87 -3.46
CA LEU A 245 -11.00 -16.31 -3.45
C LEU A 245 -11.87 -17.09 -4.46
N GLU A 246 -12.70 -16.42 -5.26
CA GLU A 246 -13.50 -17.04 -6.33
C GLU A 246 -12.63 -17.91 -7.26
N PRO A 247 -11.40 -17.50 -7.63
CA PRO A 247 -10.58 -18.36 -8.48
C PRO A 247 -10.24 -19.72 -7.85
N LEU A 248 -10.08 -19.78 -6.53
CA LEU A 248 -9.88 -21.04 -5.81
C LEU A 248 -11.15 -21.90 -5.81
N VAL A 249 -12.31 -21.27 -5.67
CA VAL A 249 -13.61 -21.95 -5.77
C VAL A 249 -13.78 -22.60 -7.13
N GLN A 250 -13.48 -21.86 -8.20
CA GLN A 250 -13.59 -22.36 -9.57
C GLN A 250 -12.65 -23.55 -9.81
N ILE A 251 -11.42 -23.52 -9.28
CA ILE A 251 -10.50 -24.67 -9.34
C ILE A 251 -11.07 -25.89 -8.60
N LEU A 252 -11.63 -25.70 -7.39
CA LEU A 252 -12.23 -26.79 -6.60
C LEU A 252 -13.40 -27.44 -7.34
N VAL A 253 -14.33 -26.63 -7.89
CA VAL A 253 -15.49 -27.10 -8.65
C VAL A 253 -15.06 -27.80 -9.94
N ALA A 254 -14.03 -27.27 -10.63
CA ALA A 254 -13.47 -27.88 -11.82
C ALA A 254 -12.78 -29.22 -11.54
N SER A 255 -12.34 -29.49 -10.31
CA SER A 255 -11.55 -30.66 -9.94
C SER A 255 -12.36 -31.79 -9.27
N ASN A 256 -13.66 -31.64 -9.05
CA ASN A 256 -14.46 -32.59 -8.28
C ASN A 256 -14.94 -33.80 -9.14
N TYR A 257 -14.15 -34.87 -9.17
CA TYR A 257 -14.42 -36.10 -9.94
C TYR A 257 -14.43 -37.36 -9.06
N ASN A 258 -15.38 -38.28 -9.29
CA ASN A 258 -15.42 -39.56 -8.57
C ASN A 258 -14.38 -40.56 -9.13
N ASN A 259 -14.28 -41.75 -8.52
CA ASN A 259 -13.35 -42.81 -8.96
C ASN A 259 -13.59 -43.29 -10.42
N ALA A 260 -14.81 -43.12 -10.95
CA ALA A 260 -15.15 -43.46 -12.33
C ALA A 260 -14.76 -42.37 -13.35
N GLY A 261 -14.33 -41.19 -12.88
CA GLY A 261 -14.04 -40.03 -13.73
C GLY A 261 -15.24 -39.14 -14.02
N ASP A 262 -16.40 -39.41 -13.41
CA ASP A 262 -17.58 -38.58 -13.58
C ASP A 262 -17.47 -37.32 -12.71
N LYS A 263 -17.88 -36.18 -13.28
CA LYS A 263 -17.94 -34.92 -12.56
C LYS A 263 -19.03 -34.98 -11.50
N VAL A 264 -18.66 -34.78 -10.25
CA VAL A 264 -19.60 -34.68 -9.13
C VAL A 264 -19.92 -33.20 -8.93
N LYS A 265 -21.20 -32.84 -8.98
CA LYS A 265 -21.62 -31.45 -8.79
C LYS A 265 -21.22 -30.98 -7.39
N LEU A 266 -20.32 -30.02 -7.32
CA LEU A 266 -19.97 -29.30 -6.12
C LEU A 266 -20.50 -27.87 -6.26
N ASP A 267 -21.49 -27.51 -5.44
CA ASP A 267 -21.93 -26.12 -5.34
C ASP A 267 -21.27 -25.49 -4.11
N LEU A 268 -20.20 -24.76 -4.37
CA LEU A 268 -19.59 -23.84 -3.43
C LEU A 268 -20.06 -22.45 -3.85
N SER A 269 -20.98 -21.87 -3.09
CA SER A 269 -21.21 -20.44 -3.16
C SER A 269 -20.59 -19.82 -1.91
N PRO A 270 -19.87 -18.70 -2.02
CA PRO A 270 -19.37 -17.99 -0.85
C PRO A 270 -20.57 -17.55 -0.01
N ARG A 271 -20.84 -18.29 1.07
CA ARG A 271 -21.61 -17.74 2.17
C ARG A 271 -20.64 -16.94 3.00
N TYR A 272 -20.52 -15.66 2.65
CA TYR A 272 -20.20 -14.70 3.69
C TYR A 272 -21.42 -14.68 4.61
N GLY A 273 -21.42 -15.59 5.59
CA GLY A 273 -22.48 -15.72 6.56
C GLY A 273 -22.66 -14.38 7.27
N GLU A 274 -23.89 -14.11 7.68
CA GLU A 274 -24.28 -12.99 8.53
C GLU A 274 -23.12 -12.55 9.43
N ALA A 275 -22.75 -11.28 9.33
CA ALA A 275 -21.68 -10.60 10.06
C ALA A 275 -20.74 -11.55 10.83
N GLY A 276 -19.56 -11.85 10.30
CA GLY A 276 -18.48 -12.49 11.06
C GLY A 276 -18.35 -14.01 10.98
N ASP A 277 -18.84 -14.67 9.93
CA ASP A 277 -18.35 -16.00 9.55
C ASP A 277 -18.10 -16.08 8.03
N PRO A 278 -16.93 -15.66 7.54
CA PRO A 278 -16.56 -15.82 6.13
C PRO A 278 -16.14 -17.27 5.90
N ALA A 279 -17.03 -18.22 6.14
CA ALA A 279 -16.80 -19.61 5.84
C ALA A 279 -17.38 -19.92 4.46
N TYR A 280 -16.56 -20.43 3.55
CA TYR A 280 -17.07 -21.22 2.43
C TYR A 280 -17.80 -22.43 3.01
N THR A 281 -19.09 -22.28 3.27
CA THR A 281 -19.92 -23.39 3.72
C THR A 281 -20.43 -24.12 2.48
N LYS A 282 -20.24 -25.43 2.45
CA LYS A 282 -20.82 -26.36 1.47
C LYS A 282 -22.32 -26.05 1.30
N ASN A 283 -22.72 -25.42 0.19
CA ASN A 283 -24.13 -25.01 0.03
C ASN A 283 -25.02 -26.16 -0.43
N SER A 284 -24.48 -27.11 -1.20
CA SER A 284 -25.05 -28.44 -1.43
C SER A 284 -24.18 -29.22 -2.43
N GLY A 285 -23.92 -30.52 -2.20
CA GLY A 285 -23.24 -31.40 -3.17
C GLY A 285 -22.08 -32.18 -2.55
N ASP A 286 -21.90 -33.45 -2.91
CA ASP A 286 -20.90 -34.31 -2.25
C ASP A 286 -19.48 -34.09 -2.78
N TRP A 287 -18.53 -34.00 -1.85
CA TRP A 287 -17.12 -34.10 -2.17
C TRP A 287 -16.87 -35.48 -2.77
N ALA A 288 -16.24 -35.53 -3.93
CA ALA A 288 -15.82 -36.78 -4.51
C ALA A 288 -14.63 -37.30 -3.70
N ARG A 289 -14.91 -38.15 -2.70
CA ARG A 289 -13.88 -38.83 -1.89
C ARG A 289 -13.11 -39.83 -2.75
N SER A 290 -12.08 -39.35 -3.44
CA SER A 290 -11.43 -40.06 -4.54
C SER A 290 -9.92 -39.89 -4.49
N SER A 291 -9.21 -40.96 -4.15
CA SER A 291 -7.75 -41.02 -4.15
C SER A 291 -7.16 -41.43 -5.50
N GLY A 292 -7.97 -41.49 -6.56
CA GLY A 292 -7.54 -42.00 -7.86
C GLY A 292 -8.58 -41.89 -8.96
N ALA A 293 -9.26 -40.74 -9.05
CA ALA A 293 -10.21 -40.48 -10.14
C ALA A 293 -9.49 -40.60 -11.49
N LYS A 294 -10.09 -41.38 -12.40
CA LYS A 294 -9.56 -41.51 -13.76
C LYS A 294 -9.98 -40.29 -14.59
N LEU A 295 -9.00 -39.54 -15.05
CA LEU A 295 -9.17 -38.44 -15.98
C LEU A 295 -8.64 -38.87 -17.33
N ASN A 296 -9.54 -38.96 -18.31
CA ASN A 296 -9.10 -39.06 -19.70
C ASN A 296 -8.43 -37.74 -20.13
N ASN A 297 -7.75 -37.77 -21.28
CA ASN A 297 -7.04 -36.59 -21.78
C ASN A 297 -7.96 -35.36 -21.94
N ALA A 298 -9.21 -35.52 -22.38
CA ALA A 298 -10.14 -34.40 -22.54
C ALA A 298 -10.47 -33.71 -21.20
N ILE A 299 -10.69 -34.49 -20.15
CA ILE A 299 -10.94 -33.96 -18.80
C ILE A 299 -9.68 -33.29 -18.23
N PHE A 300 -8.51 -33.90 -18.43
CA PHE A 300 -7.25 -33.30 -17.98
C PHE A 300 -6.95 -31.96 -18.67
N GLN A 301 -7.19 -31.85 -19.98
CA GLN A 301 -7.02 -30.58 -20.69
C GLN A 301 -8.01 -29.51 -20.21
N ALA A 302 -9.29 -29.87 -20.00
CA ALA A 302 -10.29 -28.95 -19.45
C ALA A 302 -9.91 -28.45 -18.05
N TRP A 303 -9.39 -29.35 -17.21
CA TRP A 303 -8.85 -29.00 -15.89
C TRP A 303 -7.67 -28.04 -16.00
N GLN A 304 -6.70 -28.32 -16.88
CA GLN A 304 -5.52 -27.49 -17.09
C GLN A 304 -5.89 -26.08 -17.58
N THR A 305 -6.84 -25.97 -18.52
CA THR A 305 -7.36 -24.68 -18.99
C THR A 305 -7.98 -23.88 -17.86
N SER A 306 -8.91 -24.48 -17.11
CA SER A 306 -9.56 -23.82 -15.97
C SER A 306 -8.53 -23.30 -14.97
N HIS A 307 -7.58 -24.17 -14.60
CA HIS A 307 -6.52 -23.84 -13.67
C HIS A 307 -5.63 -22.67 -14.15
N SER A 308 -5.18 -22.69 -15.41
CA SER A 308 -4.38 -21.59 -15.99
C SER A 308 -5.14 -20.27 -15.99
N THR A 309 -6.42 -20.26 -16.38
CA THR A 309 -7.25 -19.05 -16.35
C THR A 309 -7.37 -18.47 -14.94
N GLN A 310 -7.63 -19.32 -13.94
CA GLN A 310 -7.74 -18.86 -12.54
C GLN A 310 -6.41 -18.34 -11.98
N LYS A 311 -5.28 -18.98 -12.35
CA LYS A 311 -3.94 -18.49 -12.01
C LYS A 311 -3.67 -17.11 -12.62
N GLU A 312 -3.98 -16.91 -13.89
CA GLU A 312 -3.83 -15.62 -14.58
C GLU A 312 -4.68 -14.53 -13.92
N GLN A 313 -5.90 -14.85 -13.50
CA GLN A 313 -6.77 -13.90 -12.79
C GLN A 313 -6.14 -13.43 -11.47
N ILE A 314 -5.64 -14.35 -10.63
CA ILE A 314 -4.98 -13.96 -9.38
C ILE A 314 -3.70 -13.15 -9.65
N GLN A 315 -2.90 -13.54 -10.65
CA GLN A 315 -1.70 -12.80 -11.05
C GLN A 315 -2.03 -11.38 -11.50
N SER A 316 -3.10 -11.20 -12.28
CA SER A 316 -3.58 -9.90 -12.72
C SER A 316 -3.98 -9.02 -11.53
N THR A 317 -4.70 -9.56 -10.54
CA THR A 317 -5.04 -8.81 -9.32
C THR A 317 -3.80 -8.35 -8.55
N VAL A 318 -2.78 -9.21 -8.40
CA VAL A 318 -1.50 -8.83 -7.77
C VAL A 318 -0.83 -7.69 -8.52
N GLN A 319 -0.82 -7.74 -9.86
CA GLN A 319 -0.21 -6.70 -10.69
C GLN A 319 -0.94 -5.36 -10.53
N VAL A 320 -2.28 -5.36 -10.57
CA VAL A 320 -3.09 -4.14 -10.36
C VAL A 320 -2.83 -3.52 -8.99
N LEU A 321 -2.74 -4.34 -7.94
CA LEU A 321 -2.38 -3.88 -6.59
C LEU A 321 -0.99 -3.25 -6.56
N ALA A 322 -0.01 -3.91 -7.18
CA ALA A 322 1.36 -3.43 -7.23
C ALA A 322 1.49 -2.10 -7.99
N GLU A 323 0.80 -1.95 -9.13
CA GLU A 323 0.75 -0.71 -9.90
C GLU A 323 0.15 0.45 -9.11
N LYS A 324 -0.95 0.20 -8.39
CA LYS A 324 -1.59 1.22 -7.56
C LYS A 324 -0.75 1.61 -6.36
N PHE A 325 -0.09 0.66 -5.72
CA PHE A 325 0.87 0.98 -4.66
C PHE A 325 2.09 1.74 -5.20
N GLY A 326 2.58 1.41 -6.40
CA GLY A 326 3.62 2.17 -7.08
C GLY A 326 3.22 3.63 -7.32
N ARG A 327 1.98 3.87 -7.75
CA ARG A 327 1.42 5.23 -7.89
C ARG A 327 1.35 5.96 -6.54
N ALA A 328 0.87 5.30 -5.49
CA ALA A 328 0.83 5.87 -4.14
C ALA A 328 2.22 6.32 -3.66
N ASN A 329 3.24 5.47 -3.85
CA ASN A 329 4.61 5.79 -3.49
C ASN A 329 5.17 6.95 -4.33
N SER A 330 4.82 7.05 -5.61
CA SER A 330 5.25 8.18 -6.45
C SER A 330 4.67 9.51 -5.97
N ILE A 331 3.42 9.55 -5.52
CA ILE A 331 2.82 10.77 -4.97
C ILE A 331 3.55 11.17 -3.68
N TYR A 332 3.82 10.20 -2.81
CA TYR A 332 4.56 10.44 -1.57
C TYR A 332 6.00 10.92 -1.83
N ASP A 333 6.69 10.29 -2.78
CA ASP A 333 8.04 10.68 -3.21
C ASP A 333 8.09 12.14 -3.69
N ASN A 334 7.09 12.56 -4.47
CA ASN A 334 6.99 13.95 -4.90
C ASN A 334 6.82 14.93 -3.72
N ILE A 335 6.11 14.53 -2.66
CA ILE A 335 5.97 15.33 -1.42
C ILE A 335 7.31 15.45 -0.69
N VAL A 336 8.06 14.35 -0.59
CA VAL A 336 9.40 14.36 0.03
C VAL A 336 10.35 15.26 -0.75
N LYS A 337 10.32 15.21 -2.09
CA LYS A 337 11.11 16.10 -2.95
C LYS A 337 10.78 17.57 -2.74
N VAL A 338 9.50 17.90 -2.57
CA VAL A 338 9.08 19.27 -2.25
C VAL A 338 9.57 19.72 -0.89
N LEU A 339 9.45 18.88 0.14
CA LEU A 339 10.01 19.18 1.47
C LEU A 339 11.53 19.39 1.42
N SER A 340 12.24 18.57 0.64
CA SER A 340 13.68 18.72 0.43
C SER A 340 14.00 20.04 -0.25
N SER A 341 13.29 20.41 -1.31
CA SER A 341 13.50 21.66 -2.05
C SER A 341 13.22 22.89 -1.18
N MET A 342 12.13 22.87 -0.40
CA MET A 342 11.81 23.93 0.57
C MET A 342 12.90 24.07 1.64
N THR A 343 13.39 22.94 2.16
CA THR A 343 14.42 22.96 3.20
C THR A 343 15.74 23.52 2.68
N SER A 344 16.17 23.12 1.47
CA SER A 344 17.36 23.68 0.81
C SER A 344 17.23 25.18 0.54
N SER A 345 16.04 25.65 0.14
CA SER A 345 15.78 27.08 -0.08
C SER A 345 15.92 27.90 1.21
N LEU A 346 15.37 27.41 2.32
CA LEU A 346 15.51 28.03 3.64
C LEU A 346 16.97 28.07 4.13
N GLU A 347 17.72 27.02 3.85
CA GLU A 347 19.14 26.95 4.17
C GLU A 347 19.95 27.99 3.39
N GLU A 348 19.70 28.11 2.08
CA GLU A 348 20.37 29.10 1.24
C GLU A 348 20.06 30.52 1.71
N ALA A 349 18.81 30.78 2.09
CA ALA A 349 18.39 32.04 2.70
C ALA A 349 19.16 32.35 3.99
N ALA A 350 19.27 31.37 4.89
CA ALA A 350 20.00 31.52 6.14
C ALA A 350 21.49 31.79 5.91
N LYS A 351 22.12 31.07 4.97
CA LYS A 351 23.52 31.30 4.57
C LYS A 351 23.72 32.70 4.00
N ASN A 352 22.80 33.17 3.16
CA ASN A 352 22.88 34.50 2.57
C ASN A 352 22.70 35.60 3.62
N ALA A 353 21.79 35.42 4.59
CA ALA A 353 21.61 36.33 5.71
C ALA A 353 22.84 36.41 6.64
N LEU A 354 23.65 35.35 6.72
CA LEU A 354 24.88 35.29 7.52
C LEU A 354 26.11 35.91 6.82
N ARG A 355 26.05 36.13 5.51
CA ARG A 355 27.14 36.72 4.70
C ARG A 355 27.16 38.25 4.76
N PHE A 356 26.12 38.86 5.31
CA PHE A 356 26.06 40.27 5.69
C PHE A 356 26.16 40.41 7.21
#